data_AF-A0A371PJN1-F1
#
_entry.id   AF-A0A371PJN1-F1
#
_cell.length_a   1.000
_cell.length_b   1.000
_cell.length_c   1.000
_cell.angle_alpha   90.00
_cell.angle_beta   90.00
_cell.angle_gamma   90.00
#
_symmetry.space_group_name_H-M   'P 1'
#
loop_
_entity.id
_entity.type
_entity.pdbx_description
1 polymer ?
#
loop_
_entity_poly.entity_id
_entity_poly.type
_entity_poly.pdbx_seq_one_letter_code
_entity_poly.pdbx_strand_id
1 'polypeptide(L)'
;MSIVDFQQLEESFYLTLHDHENTMLAIPALDLLKPGRMEELIDAYGRLIHARERSTAAAFFMSWFAGVCSAMQHMLYRDYAQLLDLSLSNLTVQLCEGEHYPFFCLKWRK
;
A
#
# COMPACT_ATOMS: atom_id res chain seq x y z
N MET A 1 -10.80 24.16 0.49
CA MET A 1 -9.98 23.67 -0.64
C MET A 1 -8.49 23.89 -0.39
N SER A 2 -7.92 22.99 0.40
CA SER A 2 -6.48 22.83 0.55
C SER A 2 -5.92 21.97 -0.60
N ILE A 3 -4.63 22.12 -0.89
CA ILE A 3 -3.91 21.26 -1.84
C ILE A 3 -3.59 19.95 -1.13
N VAL A 4 -3.61 18.84 -1.86
CA VAL A 4 -3.23 17.53 -1.32
C VAL A 4 -1.79 17.58 -0.81
N ASP A 5 -1.61 17.24 0.46
CA ASP A 5 -0.30 17.10 1.08
C ASP A 5 0.18 15.64 0.93
N PHE A 6 0.98 15.39 -0.09
CA PHE A 6 1.48 14.05 -0.38
C PHE A 6 2.44 13.52 0.69
N GLN A 7 3.20 14.40 1.36
CA GLN A 7 4.07 13.98 2.44
C GLN A 7 3.26 13.43 3.61
N GLN A 8 2.18 14.12 3.99
CA GLN A 8 1.28 13.63 5.02
C GLN A 8 0.63 12.29 4.63
N LEU A 9 0.26 12.12 3.35
CA LEU A 9 -0.33 10.86 2.87
C LEU A 9 0.66 9.69 2.91
N GLU A 10 1.91 9.95 2.59
CA GLU A 10 2.98 8.96 2.64
C GLU A 10 3.30 8.55 4.08
N GLU A 11 3.49 9.52 4.98
CA GLU A 11 3.84 9.27 6.38
C GLU A 11 2.71 8.60 7.18
N SER A 12 1.44 8.92 6.88
CA SER A 12 0.30 8.44 7.67
C SER A 12 -0.42 7.23 7.07
N PHE A 13 -0.35 7.04 5.76
CA PHE A 13 -1.13 6.02 5.06
C PHE A 13 -0.30 5.16 4.10
N TYR A 14 1.02 5.37 4.05
CA TYR A 14 1.93 4.67 3.14
C TYR A 14 1.57 4.87 1.66
N LEU A 15 0.86 5.96 1.34
CA LEU A 15 0.48 6.29 -0.03
C LEU A 15 1.54 7.19 -0.66
N THR A 16 2.22 6.71 -1.70
CA THR A 16 3.34 7.41 -2.32
C THR A 16 3.10 7.68 -3.80
N LEU A 17 3.80 8.68 -4.36
CA LEU A 17 3.84 8.97 -5.80
C LEU A 17 4.98 8.26 -6.52
N HIS A 18 5.98 7.81 -5.76
CA HIS A 18 7.25 7.36 -6.30
C HIS A 18 7.48 5.89 -5.99
N ASP A 19 8.26 5.23 -6.85
CA ASP A 19 8.77 3.90 -6.53
C ASP A 19 9.77 4.01 -5.39
N HIS A 20 9.63 3.13 -4.39
CA HIS A 20 10.62 3.05 -3.34
C HIS A 20 11.89 2.34 -3.86
N GLU A 21 13.08 2.88 -3.58
CA GLU A 21 14.35 2.36 -4.13
C GLU A 21 14.58 0.87 -3.79
N ASN A 22 14.19 0.47 -2.58
CA ASN A 22 14.30 -0.91 -2.09
C ASN A 22 13.06 -1.78 -2.36
N THR A 23 12.35 -1.56 -3.47
CA THR A 23 11.18 -2.38 -3.83
C THR A 23 11.63 -3.78 -4.25
N MET A 24 11.21 -4.80 -3.49
CA MET A 24 11.49 -6.21 -3.79
C MET A 24 10.45 -6.84 -4.70
N LEU A 25 9.19 -6.42 -4.54
CA LEU A 25 8.05 -6.92 -5.30
C LEU A 25 7.04 -5.80 -5.51
N ALA A 26 6.58 -5.63 -6.74
CA ALA A 26 5.55 -4.67 -7.09
C ALA A 26 4.41 -5.39 -7.83
N ILE A 27 3.19 -5.25 -7.32
CA ILE A 27 1.99 -5.85 -7.91
C ILE A 27 0.93 -4.76 -8.13
N PRO A 28 0.42 -4.58 -9.38
CA PRO A 28 -0.77 -3.78 -9.61
C PRO A 28 -1.89 -4.20 -8.65
N ALA A 29 -2.50 -3.27 -7.92
CA ALA A 29 -3.50 -3.63 -6.92
C ALA A 29 -4.71 -4.35 -7.54
N LEU A 30 -5.05 -4.04 -8.80
CA LEU A 30 -6.06 -4.77 -9.56
C LEU A 30 -5.71 -6.26 -9.75
N ASP A 31 -4.44 -6.59 -9.90
CA ASP A 31 -4.00 -7.99 -10.04
C ASP A 31 -4.14 -8.78 -8.74
N LEU A 32 -4.24 -8.13 -7.58
CA LEU A 32 -4.47 -8.82 -6.30
C LEU A 32 -5.86 -9.45 -6.21
N LEU A 33 -6.79 -9.10 -7.11
CA LEU A 33 -8.06 -9.82 -7.26
C LEU A 33 -7.88 -11.24 -7.82
N LYS A 34 -6.70 -11.55 -8.37
CA LYS A 34 -6.33 -12.91 -8.82
C LYS A 34 -5.72 -13.66 -7.63
N PRO A 35 -6.30 -14.80 -7.19
CA PRO A 35 -5.83 -15.52 -6.01
C PRO A 35 -4.32 -15.81 -6.01
N GLY A 36 -3.77 -16.27 -7.14
CA GLY A 36 -2.34 -16.57 -7.24
C GLY A 36 -1.42 -15.36 -7.05
N ARG A 37 -1.86 -14.15 -7.44
CA ARG A 37 -1.08 -12.91 -7.23
C ARG A 37 -1.16 -12.42 -5.79
N MET A 38 -2.32 -12.61 -5.13
CA MET A 38 -2.43 -12.37 -3.69
C MET A 38 -1.56 -13.35 -2.91
N GLU A 39 -1.60 -14.64 -3.23
CA GLU A 39 -0.76 -15.66 -2.59
C GLU A 39 0.73 -15.36 -2.74
N GLU A 40 1.17 -14.96 -3.94
CA GLU A 40 2.55 -14.53 -4.19
C GLU A 40 2.99 -13.38 -3.28
N LEU A 41 2.15 -12.35 -3.12
CA LEU A 41 2.42 -11.22 -2.23
C LEU A 41 2.55 -11.68 -0.77
N ILE A 42 1.58 -12.45 -0.29
CA ILE A 42 1.53 -12.91 1.10
C ILE A 42 2.67 -13.87 1.41
N ASP A 43 3.05 -14.74 0.48
CA ASP A 43 4.19 -15.65 0.63
C ASP A 43 5.52 -14.91 0.61
N ALA A 44 5.68 -13.93 -0.28
CA ALA A 44 6.86 -13.08 -0.32
C ALA A 44 7.05 -12.34 1.01
N TYR A 45 6.00 -11.67 1.48
CA TYR A 45 6.04 -10.95 2.75
C TYR A 45 6.21 -11.87 3.95
N GLY A 46 5.48 -12.98 4.00
CA GLY A 46 5.55 -13.97 5.08
C GLY A 46 6.95 -14.54 5.26
N ARG A 47 7.71 -14.76 4.18
CA ARG A 47 9.12 -15.18 4.26
C ARG A 47 10.00 -14.11 4.93
N LEU A 48 9.79 -12.83 4.62
CA LEU A 48 10.59 -11.73 5.17
C LEU A 48 10.34 -11.52 6.67
N ILE A 49 9.11 -11.73 7.13
CA ILE A 49 8.77 -11.61 8.56
C ILE A 49 8.84 -12.93 9.33
N HIS A 50 9.33 -14.00 8.69
CA HIS A 50 9.35 -15.36 9.24
C HIS A 50 7.99 -15.82 9.81
N ALA A 51 6.90 -15.46 9.14
CA ALA A 51 5.56 -15.87 9.53
C ALA A 51 5.43 -17.39 9.44
N ARG A 52 4.94 -18.00 10.52
CA ARG A 52 4.65 -19.46 10.55
C ARG A 52 3.46 -19.83 9.68
N GLU A 53 2.50 -18.92 9.55
CA GLU A 53 1.26 -19.11 8.81
C GLU A 53 0.99 -17.91 7.89
N ARG A 54 0.41 -18.17 6.71
CA ARG A 54 -0.02 -17.13 5.77
C ARG A 54 -1.04 -16.16 6.36
N SER A 55 -1.87 -16.64 7.30
CA SER A 55 -2.89 -15.85 8.02
C SER A 55 -2.28 -14.63 8.70
N THR A 56 -1.12 -14.79 9.35
CA THR A 56 -0.39 -13.69 10.01
C THR A 56 0.07 -12.64 9.01
N ALA A 57 0.74 -13.06 7.94
CA ALA A 57 1.22 -12.16 6.89
C ALA A 57 0.05 -11.41 6.20
N ALA A 58 -1.07 -12.11 5.95
CA ALA A 58 -2.28 -11.50 5.41
C ALA A 58 -2.90 -10.48 6.37
N ALA A 59 -2.99 -10.78 7.67
CA ALA A 59 -3.54 -9.86 8.67
C ALA A 59 -2.76 -8.54 8.73
N PHE A 60 -1.43 -8.64 8.72
CA PHE A 60 -0.54 -7.50 8.62
C PHE A 60 -0.79 -6.73 7.33
N PHE A 61 -0.70 -7.37 6.16
CA PHE A 61 -0.97 -6.71 4.87
C PHE A 61 -2.33 -5.99 4.84
N MET A 62 -3.40 -6.62 5.37
CA MET A 62 -4.72 -6.00 5.43
C MET A 62 -4.74 -4.71 6.25
N SER A 63 -3.94 -4.59 7.32
CA SER A 63 -3.82 -3.34 8.07
C SER A 63 -3.16 -2.21 7.27
N TRP A 64 -2.15 -2.51 6.44
CA TRP A 64 -1.59 -1.55 5.49
C TRP A 64 -2.61 -1.18 4.43
N PHE A 65 -3.32 -2.16 3.88
CA PHE A 65 -4.31 -1.94 2.85
C PHE A 65 -5.51 -1.11 3.34
N ALA A 66 -5.90 -1.24 4.63
CA ALA A 66 -6.88 -0.36 5.26
C ALA A 66 -6.46 1.12 5.22
N GLY A 67 -5.16 1.41 5.13
CA GLY A 67 -4.61 2.74 4.91
C GLY A 67 -5.16 3.44 3.66
N VAL A 68 -5.52 2.70 2.60
CA VAL A 68 -6.18 3.27 1.41
C VAL A 68 -7.50 3.95 1.77
N CYS A 69 -8.34 3.25 2.53
CA CYS A 69 -9.62 3.78 2.98
C CYS A 69 -9.42 4.98 3.92
N SER A 70 -8.46 4.88 4.84
CA SER A 70 -8.11 5.96 5.77
C SER A 70 -7.63 7.21 5.05
N ALA A 71 -6.78 7.06 4.02
CA ALA A 71 -6.31 8.17 3.18
C ALA A 71 -7.49 8.86 2.48
N MET A 72 -8.40 8.08 1.88
CA MET A 72 -9.61 8.63 1.24
C MET A 72 -10.46 9.43 2.21
N GLN A 73 -10.73 8.89 3.40
CA GLN A 73 -11.53 9.58 4.43
C GLN A 73 -10.82 10.84 4.95
N HIS A 74 -9.49 10.79 5.12
CA HIS A 74 -8.71 11.95 5.52
C HIS A 74 -8.78 13.07 4.46
N MET A 75 -8.65 12.73 3.18
CA MET A 75 -8.78 13.72 2.09
C MET A 75 -10.16 14.38 2.05
N LEU A 76 -11.22 13.60 2.29
CA LEU A 76 -12.59 14.11 2.42
C LEU A 76 -12.76 15.05 3.62
N TYR A 77 -12.26 14.64 4.79
CA TYR A 77 -12.33 15.45 6.01
C TYR A 77 -11.58 16.78 5.89
N ARG A 78 -10.43 16.80 5.19
CA ARG A 78 -9.59 17.99 4.99
C ARG A 78 -10.11 18.96 3.93
N ASP A 79 -11.19 18.62 3.23
CA ASP A 79 -11.74 19.42 2.11
C ASP A 79 -10.68 19.74 1.04
N TYR A 80 -9.94 18.71 0.60
CA TYR A 80 -9.00 18.87 -0.51
C TYR A 80 -9.72 19.19 -1.81
N ALA A 81 -9.16 20.11 -2.58
CA ALA A 81 -9.74 20.55 -3.85
C ALA A 81 -9.88 19.42 -4.89
N GLN A 82 -9.02 18.41 -4.78
CA GLN A 82 -8.96 17.26 -5.65
C GLN A 82 -8.73 16.01 -4.80
N LEU A 83 -9.61 15.03 -4.97
CA LEU A 83 -9.44 13.71 -4.38
C LEU A 83 -8.63 12.84 -5.34
N LEU A 84 -7.67 12.09 -4.81
CA LEU A 84 -6.98 11.07 -5.59
C LEU A 84 -7.95 9.92 -5.85
N ASP A 85 -7.97 9.42 -7.07
CA ASP A 85 -8.66 8.17 -7.40
C ASP A 85 -7.81 7.01 -6.89
N LEU A 86 -8.17 6.49 -5.71
CA LEU A 86 -7.52 5.36 -5.06
C LEU A 86 -8.14 4.00 -5.43
N SER A 87 -8.81 3.91 -6.58
CA SER A 87 -9.26 2.63 -7.12
C SER A 87 -8.08 1.68 -7.37
N LEU A 88 -8.35 0.37 -7.37
CA LEU A 88 -7.31 -0.65 -7.58
C LEU A 88 -6.58 -0.51 -8.91
N SER A 89 -7.22 0.06 -9.94
CA SER A 89 -6.60 0.36 -11.23
C SER A 89 -5.47 1.39 -11.13
N ASN A 90 -5.54 2.30 -10.16
CA ASN A 90 -4.58 3.39 -9.98
C ASN A 90 -3.59 3.13 -8.86
N LEU A 91 -3.56 1.93 -8.28
CA LEU A 91 -2.65 1.59 -7.19
C LEU A 91 -1.70 0.46 -7.60
N THR A 92 -0.45 0.56 -7.17
CA THR A 92 0.51 -0.57 -7.14
C THR A 92 0.89 -0.81 -5.68
N VAL A 93 0.75 -2.05 -5.22
CA VAL A 93 1.31 -2.46 -3.94
C VAL A 93 2.78 -2.77 -4.15
N GLN A 94 3.63 -2.14 -3.33
CA GLN A 94 5.07 -2.39 -3.31
C GLN A 94 5.43 -2.98 -1.96
N LEU A 95 6.12 -4.13 -1.98
CA LEU A 95 6.76 -4.70 -0.82
C LEU A 95 8.23 -4.25 -0.84
N CYS A 96 8.64 -3.53 0.19
CA CYS A 96 9.94 -2.90 0.28
C CYS A 96 10.76 -3.53 1.42
N GLU A 97 12.06 -3.65 1.20
CA GLU A 97 13.01 -3.95 2.26
C GLU A 97 13.26 -2.67 3.07
N GLY A 98 12.90 -2.69 4.35
CA GLY A 98 13.20 -1.59 5.28
C GLY A 98 14.45 -1.87 6.10
N GLU A 99 15.01 -0.82 6.70
CA GLU A 99 16.23 -0.92 7.51
C GLU A 99 16.10 -1.87 8.71
N HIS A 100 14.89 -2.01 9.25
CA HIS A 100 14.60 -2.86 10.41
C HIS A 100 13.53 -3.91 10.12
N TYR A 101 12.51 -3.56 9.34
CA TYR A 101 11.41 -4.46 9.00
C TYR A 101 10.93 -4.19 7.58
N PRO A 102 10.51 -5.23 6.83
CA PRO A 102 9.86 -5.05 5.55
C PRO A 102 8.51 -4.33 5.73
N PHE A 103 8.14 -3.50 4.77
CA PHE A 103 6.92 -2.71 4.81
C PHE A 103 6.27 -2.62 3.43
N PHE A 104 5.01 -2.20 3.42
CA PHE A 104 4.27 -1.98 2.18
C PHE A 104 4.13 -0.49 1.89
N CYS A 105 4.32 -0.13 0.62
CA CYS A 105 3.93 1.16 0.06
C CYS A 105 2.79 0.95 -0.95
N LEU A 106 1.89 1.92 -0.99
CA LEU A 106 0.77 1.98 -1.93
C LEU A 106 1.08 3.11 -2.91
N LYS A 107 1.66 2.76 -4.06
CA LYS A 107 2.00 3.74 -5.08
C LYS A 107 0.78 4.12 -5.89
N TRP A 108 0.40 5.39 -5.86
CA TRP A 108 -0.64 5.94 -6.72
C TRP A 108 -0.10 6.19 -8.14
N ARG A 109 -0.90 5.85 -9.14
CA ARG A 109 -0.62 5.98 -10.57
C ARG A 109 -1.63 6.94 -11.18
N LYS A 110 -1.13 7.92 -11.93
CA LYS A 110 -1.91 8.96 -12.61
C LYS A 110 -2.44 8.49 -13.95
#